data_AF-A0A0S8GH91-F1
#
_entry.id   AF-A0A0S8GH91-F1
#
_cell.length_a   1.000
_cell.length_b   1.000
_cell.length_c   1.000
_cell.angle_alpha   90.00
_cell.angle_beta   90.00
_cell.angle_gamma   90.00
#
_symmetry.space_group_name_H-M   'P 1'
#
loop_
_entity.id
_entity.type
_entity.pdbx_description
1 polymer ?
#
loop_
_entity_poly.entity_id
_entity_poly.type
_entity_poly.pdbx_seq_one_letter_code
_entity_poly.pdbx_strand_id
1 'polypeptide(L)'
;MFMQPLVLCFLIALSRGVVITDNVWVYGRDRAMHVLQTGDVVTITSYDSDMVQIEYENAPYRVLKDVLIDFDSEIGLEKLFVFARGYFDEREFRKAARLFDVFTTHFDTSVYYAEALYYCGLAYEEIARTCSMRDTMPEMVYSEYLKQWVYTGKAYATLTEQLPESFYTPKAQYRLLCIQRMRHPPWQDSAVAVETERSQWLEFAARYPHTDEYVLALLEAAYLSRVLYEMSGRTDDKNTAVRLYNLILSEFPETVAAAQARLYIFEIENEERIYKY
;
A
#
# COMPACT_ATOMS: atom_id res chain seq x y z
N MET A 1 39.79 3.90 2.03
CA MET A 1 39.80 2.68 1.20
C MET A 1 38.66 1.81 1.70
N PHE A 2 37.58 1.77 0.93
CA PHE A 2 36.38 0.98 1.19
C PHE A 2 36.68 -0.51 1.05
N MET A 3 36.02 -1.35 1.88
CA MET A 3 35.38 -2.59 1.43
C MET A 3 34.58 -3.23 2.59
N GLN A 4 33.26 -3.07 2.56
CA GLN A 4 32.35 -4.22 2.66
C GLN A 4 32.23 -4.83 1.23
N PRO A 5 31.83 -6.10 1.01
CA PRO A 5 30.89 -6.89 1.83
C PRO A 5 31.28 -8.36 2.04
N LEU A 6 30.64 -9.04 3.00
CA LEU A 6 30.35 -10.47 2.84
C LEU A 6 29.07 -10.80 3.61
N VAL A 7 27.97 -10.81 2.87
CA VAL A 7 26.75 -11.51 3.20
C VAL A 7 27.03 -12.98 2.93
N LEU A 8 26.94 -13.85 3.94
CA LEU A 8 26.90 -15.29 3.77
C LEU A 8 26.01 -15.91 4.85
N CYS A 9 24.87 -16.44 4.41
CA CYS A 9 24.00 -17.37 5.14
C CYS A 9 24.53 -18.82 5.01
N PHE A 10 24.00 -19.74 5.84
CA PHE A 10 24.17 -21.22 5.96
C PHE A 10 25.20 -21.71 7.01
N LEU A 11 25.01 -22.72 7.90
CA LEU A 11 24.16 -23.94 7.95
C LEU A 11 24.01 -24.52 9.41
N ILE A 12 22.81 -25.07 9.73
CA ILE A 12 22.47 -26.43 10.28
C ILE A 12 23.02 -26.93 11.64
N ALA A 13 22.12 -27.20 12.60
CA ALA A 13 21.70 -28.55 13.06
C ALA A 13 20.83 -28.53 14.36
N LEU A 14 19.59 -29.06 14.27
CA LEU A 14 18.74 -29.61 15.35
C LEU A 14 17.82 -28.65 16.17
N SER A 15 16.50 -28.75 15.88
CA SER A 15 15.29 -28.59 16.73
C SER A 15 14.57 -27.22 16.99
N ARG A 16 13.67 -26.83 16.05
CA ARG A 16 12.19 -26.51 16.14
C ARG A 16 11.63 -25.33 17.00
N GLY A 17 10.98 -24.33 16.35
CA GLY A 17 9.85 -23.52 16.91
C GLY A 17 9.59 -22.12 16.30
N VAL A 18 8.37 -21.54 16.49
CA VAL A 18 7.96 -20.16 16.14
C VAL A 18 7.45 -19.45 17.39
N VAL A 19 7.92 -18.22 17.65
CA VAL A 19 7.40 -17.37 18.73
C VAL A 19 6.79 -16.08 18.17
N ILE A 20 5.47 -15.97 18.25
CA ILE A 20 4.74 -14.71 18.10
C ILE A 20 4.61 -14.12 19.50
N THR A 21 5.20 -12.95 19.74
CA THR A 21 4.96 -12.21 21.00
C THR A 21 3.93 -11.13 20.74
N ASP A 22 2.65 -11.47 20.86
CA ASP A 22 1.64 -10.45 21.16
C ASP A 22 1.86 -10.01 22.60
N ASN A 23 2.25 -8.74 22.79
CA ASN A 23 2.58 -8.13 24.07
C ASN A 23 3.76 -8.81 24.78
N VAL A 24 4.90 -8.10 24.84
CA VAL A 24 5.99 -8.45 25.75
C VAL A 24 5.52 -8.25 27.20
N TRP A 25 5.09 -9.32 27.87
CA TRP A 25 4.92 -9.30 29.32
C TRP A 25 6.29 -9.51 29.96
N VAL A 26 6.93 -8.40 30.36
CA VAL A 26 8.15 -8.43 31.17
C VAL A 26 7.80 -9.02 32.54
N TYR A 27 8.20 -10.27 32.79
CA TYR A 27 8.14 -10.86 34.12
C TYR A 27 9.53 -10.75 34.77
N GLY A 28 9.73 -9.75 35.62
CA GLY A 28 10.95 -9.61 36.41
C GLY A 28 11.91 -8.48 35.97
N ARG A 29 12.91 -8.21 36.81
CA ARG A 29 13.88 -7.09 36.67
C ARG A 29 15.07 -7.43 35.76
N ASP A 30 15.08 -8.59 35.12
CA ASP A 30 16.26 -9.25 34.55
C ASP A 30 16.37 -9.19 33.02
N ARG A 31 15.45 -8.52 32.31
CA ARG A 31 15.49 -8.33 30.82
C ARG A 31 15.60 -9.64 30.01
N ALA A 32 15.35 -10.78 30.66
CA ALA A 32 15.36 -12.10 30.06
C ALA A 32 13.97 -12.42 29.49
N MET A 33 13.91 -12.86 28.24
CA MET A 33 12.70 -13.37 27.59
C MET A 33 12.83 -14.87 27.41
N HIS A 34 11.79 -15.62 27.77
CA HIS A 34 11.75 -17.05 27.52
C HIS A 34 10.98 -17.31 26.22
N VAL A 35 11.64 -17.98 25.28
CA VAL A 35 11.05 -18.49 24.05
C VAL A 35 10.10 -19.62 24.47
N LEU A 36 8.79 -19.37 24.44
CA LEU A 36 7.76 -20.27 24.99
C LEU A 36 7.81 -21.71 24.45
N GLN A 37 8.41 -21.92 23.28
CA GLN A 37 8.43 -23.21 22.60
C GLN A 37 9.73 -23.99 22.78
N THR A 38 10.88 -23.32 22.87
CA THR A 38 12.19 -23.97 23.05
C THR A 38 12.70 -23.91 24.49
N GLY A 39 12.17 -22.98 25.29
CA GLY A 39 12.65 -22.68 26.65
C GLY A 39 13.89 -21.78 26.67
N ASP A 40 14.40 -21.39 25.49
CA ASP A 40 15.61 -20.59 25.38
C ASP A 40 15.42 -19.19 25.93
N VAL A 41 16.52 -18.61 26.41
CA VAL A 41 16.54 -17.27 26.97
C VAL A 41 17.12 -16.30 25.94
N VAL A 42 16.27 -15.41 25.45
CA VAL A 42 16.67 -14.27 24.64
C VAL A 42 16.84 -13.07 25.58
N THR A 43 18.03 -12.48 25.61
CA THR A 43 18.29 -11.33 26.49
C THR A 43 18.15 -10.04 25.69
N ILE A 44 17.28 -9.13 26.12
CA ILE A 44 17.23 -7.79 25.51
C ILE A 44 18.40 -6.96 26.03
N THR A 45 19.35 -6.68 25.16
CA THR A 45 20.54 -5.89 25.50
C THR A 45 20.30 -4.39 25.31
N SER A 46 19.50 -3.99 24.33
CA SER A 46 19.09 -2.59 24.15
C SER A 46 17.80 -2.44 23.34
N TYR A 47 17.16 -1.27 23.47
CA TYR A 47 16.02 -0.86 22.64
C TYR A 47 16.45 0.31 21.76
N ASP A 48 16.08 0.28 20.48
CA ASP A 48 16.37 1.34 19.52
C ASP A 48 15.17 1.57 18.60
N SER A 49 14.38 2.61 18.87
CA SER A 49 13.13 2.98 18.17
C SER A 49 12.21 1.80 17.86
N ASP A 50 12.38 1.16 16.70
CA ASP A 50 11.53 0.10 16.16
C ASP A 50 12.22 -1.27 16.23
N MET A 51 13.46 -1.31 16.72
CA MET A 51 14.30 -2.49 16.85
C MET A 51 14.63 -2.75 18.33
N VAL A 52 14.89 -4.00 18.64
CA VAL A 52 15.44 -4.47 19.90
C VAL A 52 16.71 -5.25 19.59
N GLN A 53 17.79 -4.90 20.28
CA GLN A 53 19.01 -5.69 20.26
C GLN A 53 18.78 -6.83 21.23
N ILE A 54 18.91 -8.05 20.73
CA ILE A 54 18.83 -9.26 21.53
C ILE A 54 20.16 -9.97 21.54
N GLU A 55 20.41 -10.74 22.59
CA GLU A 55 21.50 -11.68 22.67
C GLU A 55 20.89 -13.07 22.81
N TYR A 56 21.27 -13.96 21.90
CA TYR A 56 20.85 -15.35 21.85
C TYR A 56 22.11 -16.19 21.58
N GLU A 57 22.35 -17.22 22.40
CA GLU A 57 23.57 -18.05 22.32
C GLU A 57 24.91 -17.26 22.32
N ASN A 58 24.96 -16.11 23.02
CA ASN A 58 26.10 -15.18 23.06
C ASN A 58 26.42 -14.46 21.73
N ALA A 59 25.49 -14.50 20.78
CA ALA A 59 25.56 -13.71 19.55
C ALA A 59 24.56 -12.53 19.61
N PRO A 60 24.99 -11.31 19.25
CA PRO A 60 24.09 -10.16 19.20
C PRO A 60 23.29 -10.15 17.90
N TYR A 61 21.97 -10.02 18.01
CA TYR A 61 21.05 -9.84 16.90
C TYR A 61 20.25 -8.56 17.05
N ARG A 62 19.79 -8.00 15.93
CA ARG A 62 18.83 -6.88 15.90
C ARG A 62 17.54 -7.39 15.30
N VAL A 63 16.46 -7.28 16.05
CA VAL A 63 15.14 -7.76 15.64
C VAL A 63 14.13 -6.64 15.81
N LEU A 64 13.02 -6.66 15.09
CA LEU A 64 12.00 -5.62 15.23
C LEU A 64 11.34 -5.73 16.62
N LYS A 65 10.97 -4.59 17.19
CA LYS A 65 10.00 -4.58 18.28
C LYS A 65 8.70 -5.18 17.74
N ASP A 66 8.10 -6.07 18.53
CA ASP A 66 6.80 -6.69 18.28
C ASP A 66 6.73 -7.72 17.14
N VAL A 67 7.85 -8.02 16.45
CA VAL A 67 7.90 -9.09 15.44
C VAL A 67 9.27 -9.79 15.48
N LEU A 68 9.31 -10.99 16.03
CA LEU A 68 10.43 -11.93 15.91
C LEU A 68 9.95 -13.12 15.08
N ILE A 69 10.59 -13.38 13.95
CA ILE A 69 10.30 -14.56 13.13
C ILE A 69 11.56 -15.40 13.08
N ASP A 70 11.48 -16.57 13.71
CA ASP A 70 12.48 -17.61 13.59
C ASP A 70 12.02 -18.62 12.53
N PHE A 71 12.93 -18.93 11.62
CA PHE A 71 12.70 -19.81 10.49
C PHE A 71 13.53 -21.08 10.66
N ASP A 72 13.11 -21.95 11.59
CA ASP A 72 13.38 -23.38 11.44
C ASP A 72 12.28 -24.31 12.01
N SER A 73 11.39 -24.73 11.11
CA SER A 73 10.98 -26.12 10.78
C SER A 73 9.79 -26.14 9.79
N GLU A 74 9.80 -25.23 8.80
CA GLU A 74 8.68 -24.90 7.88
C GLU A 74 7.51 -24.18 8.54
N ILE A 75 7.63 -22.85 8.65
CA ILE A 75 6.43 -22.02 8.56
C ILE A 75 5.92 -22.21 7.13
N GLY A 76 4.87 -23.01 7.00
CA GLY A 76 4.17 -23.13 5.74
C GLY A 76 3.85 -21.73 5.25
N LEU A 77 4.19 -21.45 3.99
CA LEU A 77 3.86 -20.24 3.24
C LEU A 77 2.44 -19.74 3.59
N GLU A 78 1.47 -20.64 3.73
CA GLU A 78 0.10 -20.35 4.14
C GLU A 78 -0.01 -19.69 5.53
N LYS A 79 0.75 -20.15 6.52
CA LYS A 79 0.70 -19.61 7.89
C LYS A 79 1.25 -18.20 7.96
N LEU A 80 2.39 -17.91 7.31
CA LEU A 80 2.95 -16.55 7.30
C LEU A 80 1.98 -15.57 6.64
N PHE A 81 1.40 -15.99 5.52
CA PHE A 81 0.37 -15.21 4.83
C PHE A 81 -0.87 -14.97 5.71
N VAL A 82 -1.38 -16.03 6.37
CA VAL A 82 -2.54 -15.93 7.29
C VAL A 82 -2.25 -15.00 8.46
N PHE A 83 -1.07 -15.05 9.08
CA PHE A 83 -0.72 -14.12 10.17
C PHE A 83 -0.63 -12.68 9.67
N ALA A 84 -0.01 -12.45 8.51
CA ALA A 84 0.08 -11.12 7.91
C ALA A 84 -1.31 -10.54 7.61
N ARG A 85 -2.22 -11.35 7.05
CA ARG A 85 -3.63 -10.98 6.82
C ARG A 85 -4.38 -10.77 8.13
N GLY A 86 -4.17 -11.62 9.14
CA GLY A 86 -4.77 -11.48 10.47
C GLY A 86 -4.44 -10.14 11.12
N TYR A 87 -3.16 -9.78 11.17
CA TYR A 87 -2.75 -8.46 11.67
C TYR A 87 -3.29 -7.31 10.83
N PHE A 88 -3.41 -7.47 9.51
CA PHE A 88 -4.04 -6.46 8.67
C PHE A 88 -5.52 -6.26 9.04
N ASP A 89 -6.25 -7.36 9.21
CA ASP A 89 -7.68 -7.33 9.54
C ASP A 89 -7.92 -6.79 10.97
N GLU A 90 -6.99 -7.00 11.89
CA GLU A 90 -6.93 -6.40 13.23
C GLU A 90 -6.44 -4.93 13.25
N ARG A 91 -6.11 -4.37 12.07
CA ARG A 91 -5.59 -3.00 11.88
C ARG A 91 -4.21 -2.76 12.49
N GLU A 92 -3.44 -3.81 12.73
CA GLU A 92 -2.04 -3.76 13.14
C GLU A 92 -1.12 -3.61 11.92
N PHE A 93 -1.31 -2.52 11.17
CA PHE A 93 -0.73 -2.35 9.83
C PHE A 93 0.81 -2.41 9.80
N ARG A 94 1.49 -1.92 10.85
CA ARG A 94 2.95 -2.00 10.93
C ARG A 94 3.44 -3.44 11.01
N LYS A 95 2.78 -4.29 11.83
CA LYS A 95 3.11 -5.72 11.90
C LYS A 95 2.79 -6.41 10.57
N ALA A 96 1.61 -6.13 10.01
CA ALA A 96 1.17 -6.68 8.73
C ALA A 96 2.14 -6.36 7.59
N ALA A 97 2.52 -5.09 7.39
CA ALA A 97 3.44 -4.65 6.35
C ALA A 97 4.79 -5.38 6.45
N ARG A 98 5.33 -5.53 7.68
CA ARG A 98 6.59 -6.24 7.90
C ARG A 98 6.48 -7.71 7.51
N LEU A 99 5.41 -8.39 7.92
CA LEU A 99 5.21 -9.80 7.55
C LEU A 99 5.01 -9.98 6.04
N PHE A 100 4.29 -9.07 5.37
CA PHE A 100 4.15 -9.10 3.92
C PHE A 100 5.46 -8.81 3.18
N ASP A 101 6.31 -7.90 3.67
CA ASP A 101 7.63 -7.66 3.08
C ASP A 101 8.52 -8.90 3.16
N VAL A 102 8.55 -9.56 4.32
CA VAL A 102 9.26 -10.83 4.50
C VAL A 102 8.66 -11.88 3.55
N PHE A 103 7.33 -11.98 3.48
CA PHE A 103 6.66 -12.92 2.60
C PHE A 103 7.05 -12.72 1.14
N THR A 104 6.95 -11.49 0.65
CA THR A 104 7.22 -11.15 -0.76
C THR A 104 8.69 -11.24 -1.12
N THR A 105 9.60 -11.11 -0.15
CA THR A 105 11.04 -11.31 -0.38
C THR A 105 11.41 -12.80 -0.53
N HIS A 106 10.71 -13.71 0.15
CA HIS A 106 11.11 -15.11 0.24
C HIS A 106 10.19 -16.10 -0.50
N PHE A 107 8.97 -15.69 -0.85
CA PHE A 107 7.95 -16.55 -1.46
C PHE A 107 7.36 -15.95 -2.74
N ASP A 108 8.22 -15.48 -3.66
CA ASP A 108 7.83 -14.88 -4.94
C ASP A 108 7.12 -15.85 -5.92
N THR A 109 7.34 -17.15 -5.75
CA THR A 109 6.65 -18.22 -6.50
C THR A 109 5.34 -18.67 -5.87
N SER A 110 4.92 -18.07 -4.76
CA SER A 110 3.69 -18.41 -4.04
C SER A 110 2.44 -18.04 -4.82
N VAL A 111 1.39 -18.87 -4.71
CA VAL A 111 0.04 -18.52 -5.18
C VAL A 111 -0.52 -17.27 -4.50
N TYR A 112 -0.05 -16.94 -3.29
CA TYR A 112 -0.44 -15.72 -2.57
C TYR A 112 0.48 -14.54 -2.85
N TYR A 113 1.49 -14.65 -3.71
CA TYR A 113 2.48 -13.58 -3.90
C TYR A 113 1.84 -12.27 -4.38
N ALA A 114 0.93 -12.32 -5.36
CA ALA A 114 0.20 -11.15 -5.79
C ALA A 114 -0.65 -10.54 -4.67
N GLU A 115 -1.35 -11.38 -3.91
CA GLU A 115 -2.20 -10.92 -2.81
C GLU A 115 -1.34 -10.26 -1.71
N ALA A 116 -0.22 -10.89 -1.35
CA ALA A 116 0.71 -10.37 -0.37
C ALA A 116 1.29 -9.01 -0.79
N LEU A 117 1.67 -8.83 -2.06
CA LEU A 117 2.11 -7.54 -2.60
C LEU A 117 0.99 -6.49 -2.49
N TYR A 118 -0.25 -6.85 -2.84
CA TYR A 118 -1.38 -5.94 -2.76
C TYR A 118 -1.67 -5.50 -1.31
N TYR A 119 -1.76 -6.44 -0.37
CA TYR A 119 -1.98 -6.12 1.04
C TYR A 119 -0.78 -5.45 1.71
N CYS A 120 0.45 -5.70 1.24
CA CYS A 120 1.62 -4.94 1.64
C CYS A 120 1.44 -3.46 1.30
N GLY A 121 1.07 -3.17 0.04
CA GLY A 121 0.79 -1.79 -0.39
C GLY A 121 -0.32 -1.12 0.42
N LEU A 122 -1.42 -1.84 0.70
CA LEU A 122 -2.50 -1.30 1.53
C LEU A 122 -2.03 -0.99 2.96
N ALA A 123 -1.24 -1.89 3.56
CA ALA A 123 -0.71 -1.67 4.90
C ALA A 123 0.18 -0.43 4.92
N TYR A 124 1.04 -0.25 3.92
CA TYR A 124 1.88 0.95 3.80
C TYR A 124 1.07 2.24 3.57
N GLU A 125 -0.03 2.20 2.81
CA GLU A 125 -0.94 3.35 2.70
C GLU A 125 -1.56 3.73 4.06
N GLU A 126 -2.03 2.76 4.85
CA GLU A 126 -2.61 3.03 6.17
C GLU A 126 -1.57 3.53 7.18
N ILE A 127 -0.34 3.00 7.13
CA ILE A 127 0.75 3.52 7.96
C ILE A 127 1.09 4.95 7.55
N ALA A 128 1.16 5.27 6.25
CA ALA A 128 1.45 6.63 5.78
C ALA A 128 0.42 7.66 6.27
N ARG A 129 -0.86 7.29 6.39
CA ARG A 129 -1.92 8.14 6.95
C ARG A 129 -1.79 8.42 8.44
N THR A 130 -1.12 7.54 9.18
CA THR A 130 -1.02 7.60 10.64
C THR A 130 0.39 7.95 11.15
N CYS A 131 1.39 7.97 10.26
CA CYS A 131 2.76 8.30 10.57
C CYS A 131 2.96 9.75 11.00
N SER A 132 3.78 9.94 12.03
CA SER A 132 4.24 11.27 12.43
C SER A 132 5.34 11.77 11.49
N MET A 133 5.56 13.09 11.42
CA MET A 133 6.70 13.68 10.69
C MET A 133 8.08 13.16 11.14
N ARG A 134 8.17 12.56 12.33
CA ARG A 134 9.43 12.06 12.90
C ARG A 134 9.73 10.61 12.53
N ASP A 135 8.76 9.91 11.95
CA ASP A 135 8.88 8.51 11.60
C ASP A 135 9.62 8.40 10.26
N THR A 136 10.82 7.82 10.25
CA THR A 136 11.49 7.45 8.99
C THR A 136 11.06 6.04 8.62
N MET A 137 10.23 5.91 7.60
CA MET A 137 9.85 4.62 7.05
C MET A 137 10.34 4.48 5.60
N PRO A 138 10.88 3.31 5.22
CA PRO A 138 11.20 3.04 3.83
C PRO A 138 9.93 3.16 2.98
N GLU A 139 10.10 3.52 1.71
CA GLU A 139 9.01 3.61 0.74
C GLU A 139 7.94 4.68 1.07
N MET A 140 8.29 5.72 1.85
CA MET A 140 7.43 6.88 2.09
C MET A 140 8.07 8.17 1.60
N VAL A 141 7.23 9.05 1.05
CA VAL A 141 7.60 10.41 0.62
C VAL A 141 6.65 11.41 1.24
N TYR A 142 7.16 12.55 1.71
CA TYR A 142 6.32 13.59 2.30
C TYR A 142 5.70 14.44 1.19
N SER A 143 4.37 14.53 1.16
CA SER A 143 3.63 15.43 0.25
C SER A 143 3.49 16.78 0.92
N GLU A 144 4.27 17.77 0.45
CA GLU A 144 4.16 19.16 0.90
C GLU A 144 2.77 19.76 0.66
N TYR A 145 2.03 19.22 -0.30
CA TYR A 145 0.68 19.66 -0.62
C TYR A 145 -0.33 19.17 0.43
N LEU A 146 -0.34 17.85 0.67
CA LEU A 146 -1.28 17.24 1.61
C LEU A 146 -0.84 17.41 3.07
N LYS A 147 0.39 17.90 3.29
CA LYS A 147 1.04 18.00 4.60
C LYS A 147 1.05 16.66 5.36
N GLN A 148 1.25 15.57 4.63
CA GLN A 148 1.27 14.21 5.16
C GLN A 148 2.24 13.31 4.39
N TRP A 149 2.61 12.19 5.00
CA TRP A 149 3.36 11.13 4.33
C TRP A 149 2.47 10.38 3.33
N VAL A 150 3.07 9.97 2.21
CA VAL A 150 2.43 9.19 1.16
C VAL A 150 3.33 8.01 0.82
N TYR A 151 2.74 6.84 0.67
CA TYR A 151 3.42 5.64 0.21
C TYR A 151 3.91 5.80 -1.25
N THR A 152 5.10 5.28 -1.59
CA THR A 152 5.66 5.38 -2.95
C THR A 152 4.92 4.53 -3.97
N GLY A 153 4.20 3.49 -3.53
CA GLY A 153 3.53 2.53 -4.41
C GLY A 153 4.41 1.34 -4.83
N LYS A 154 5.59 1.15 -4.25
CA LYS A 154 6.56 0.13 -4.71
C LYS A 154 5.97 -1.28 -4.85
N ALA A 155 5.24 -1.78 -3.86
CA ALA A 155 4.66 -3.12 -3.89
C ALA A 155 3.62 -3.25 -5.01
N TYR A 156 2.84 -2.19 -5.26
CA TYR A 156 1.92 -2.14 -6.40
C TYR A 156 2.66 -2.13 -7.73
N ALA A 157 3.74 -1.35 -7.86
CA ALA A 157 4.55 -1.33 -9.07
C ALA A 157 5.12 -2.72 -9.36
N THR A 158 5.72 -3.36 -8.35
CA THR A 158 6.20 -4.75 -8.43
C THR A 158 5.09 -5.71 -8.87
N LEU A 159 3.89 -5.59 -8.31
CA LEU A 159 2.73 -6.41 -8.69
C LEU A 159 2.36 -6.21 -10.17
N THR A 160 2.25 -4.96 -10.62
CA THR A 160 1.85 -4.64 -11.99
C THR A 160 2.90 -5.02 -13.03
N GLU A 161 4.19 -4.98 -12.67
CA GLU A 161 5.30 -5.32 -13.56
C GLU A 161 5.52 -6.82 -13.66
N GLN A 162 5.46 -7.54 -12.52
CA GLN A 162 5.80 -8.96 -12.47
C GLN A 162 4.60 -9.86 -12.73
N LEU A 163 3.38 -9.42 -12.40
CA LEU A 163 2.18 -10.24 -12.43
C LEU A 163 1.02 -9.55 -13.19
N PRO A 164 1.21 -9.09 -14.45
CA PRO A 164 0.22 -8.27 -15.15
C PRO A 164 -1.15 -8.93 -15.34
N GLU A 165 -1.20 -10.27 -15.30
CA GLU A 165 -2.44 -11.05 -15.45
C GLU A 165 -3.12 -11.41 -14.11
N SER A 166 -2.57 -10.94 -12.98
CA SER A 166 -3.16 -11.20 -11.66
C SER A 166 -4.50 -10.48 -11.48
N PHE A 167 -5.42 -11.13 -10.75
CA PHE A 167 -6.66 -10.51 -10.28
C PHE A 167 -6.42 -9.21 -9.49
N TYR A 168 -5.27 -9.09 -8.83
CA TYR A 168 -4.89 -7.90 -8.05
C TYR A 168 -4.28 -6.77 -8.88
N THR A 169 -3.92 -7.01 -10.14
CA THR A 169 -3.26 -6.01 -11.00
C THR A 169 -4.11 -4.79 -11.30
N PRO A 170 -5.39 -4.92 -11.68
CA PRO A 170 -6.25 -3.75 -11.86
C PRO A 170 -6.37 -2.94 -10.57
N LYS A 171 -6.48 -3.63 -9.41
CA LYS A 171 -6.56 -2.98 -8.10
C LYS A 171 -5.29 -2.20 -7.78
N ALA A 172 -4.11 -2.79 -8.01
CA ALA A 172 -2.82 -2.14 -7.80
C ALA A 172 -2.57 -0.96 -8.76
N GLN A 173 -2.93 -1.11 -10.03
CA GLN A 173 -2.77 -0.03 -11.01
C GLN A 173 -3.69 1.16 -10.71
N TYR A 174 -4.92 0.91 -10.26
CA TYR A 174 -5.80 1.96 -9.74
C TYR A 174 -5.16 2.71 -8.57
N ARG A 175 -4.61 1.98 -7.58
CA ARG A 175 -3.92 2.58 -6.43
C ARG A 175 -2.70 3.41 -6.84
N LEU A 176 -1.92 2.96 -7.82
CA LEU A 176 -0.76 3.72 -8.34
C LEU A 176 -1.17 5.07 -8.94
N LEU A 177 -2.27 5.13 -9.70
CA LEU A 177 -2.80 6.40 -10.23
C LEU A 177 -3.25 7.33 -9.08
N CYS A 178 -3.92 6.79 -8.06
CA CYS A 178 -4.28 7.58 -6.88
C CYS A 178 -3.03 8.12 -6.13
N ILE A 179 -2.01 7.29 -5.96
CA ILE A 179 -0.74 7.68 -5.33
C ILE A 179 -0.03 8.78 -6.14
N GLN A 180 0.02 8.65 -7.46
CA GLN A 180 0.59 9.66 -8.35
C GLN A 180 -0.10 11.01 -8.14
N ARG A 181 -1.43 11.05 -8.13
CA ARG A 181 -2.22 12.27 -7.87
C ARG A 181 -1.96 12.85 -6.48
N MET A 182 -1.90 12.02 -5.44
CA MET A 182 -1.64 12.49 -4.06
C MET A 182 -0.26 13.16 -3.93
N ARG A 183 0.71 12.73 -4.74
CA ARG A 183 2.04 13.32 -4.79
C ARG A 183 2.05 14.61 -5.62
N HIS A 184 1.28 14.64 -6.71
CA HIS A 184 1.25 15.74 -7.66
C HIS A 184 -0.17 15.99 -8.19
N PRO A 185 -0.97 16.86 -7.55
CA PRO A 185 -2.31 17.19 -8.01
C PRO A 185 -2.24 17.95 -9.34
N PRO A 186 -2.83 17.45 -10.44
CA PRO A 186 -2.58 17.98 -11.78
C PRO A 186 -3.22 19.37 -12.00
N TRP A 187 -4.31 19.67 -11.30
CA TRP A 187 -5.05 20.93 -11.41
C TRP A 187 -4.30 22.14 -10.86
N GLN A 188 -3.17 21.93 -10.17
CA GLN A 188 -2.29 23.00 -9.71
C GLN A 188 -1.11 23.26 -10.64
N ASP A 189 -0.89 22.39 -11.63
CA ASP A 189 0.26 22.47 -12.53
C ASP A 189 -0.15 23.12 -13.86
N SER A 190 -0.88 22.38 -14.69
CA SER A 190 -1.29 22.88 -16.01
C SER A 190 -2.44 22.06 -16.59
N ALA A 191 -3.15 22.63 -17.57
CA ALA A 191 -4.13 21.87 -18.35
C ALA A 191 -3.49 20.64 -19.03
N VAL A 192 -2.20 20.68 -19.37
CA VAL A 192 -1.46 19.54 -19.94
C VAL A 192 -1.30 18.41 -18.91
N ALA A 193 -1.03 18.74 -17.65
CA ALA A 193 -0.96 17.74 -16.58
C ALA A 193 -2.33 17.07 -16.33
N VAL A 194 -3.41 17.85 -16.32
CA VAL A 194 -4.78 17.32 -16.18
C VAL A 194 -5.16 16.43 -17.35
N GLU A 195 -4.82 16.82 -18.58
CA GLU A 195 -5.02 16.03 -19.80
C GLU A 195 -4.26 14.70 -19.77
N THR A 196 -3.02 14.74 -19.28
CA THR A 196 -2.17 13.54 -19.15
C THR A 196 -2.79 12.56 -18.16
N GLU A 197 -3.18 13.03 -16.97
CA GLU A 197 -3.80 12.17 -15.97
C GLU A 197 -5.16 11.63 -16.46
N ARG A 198 -5.97 12.46 -17.13
CA ARG A 198 -7.23 12.01 -17.74
C ARG A 198 -7.01 10.85 -18.71
N SER A 199 -5.98 10.95 -19.54
CA SER A 199 -5.63 9.92 -20.51
C SER A 199 -5.26 8.61 -19.81
N GLN A 200 -4.50 8.67 -18.71
CA GLN A 200 -4.16 7.49 -17.91
C GLN A 200 -5.39 6.80 -17.32
N TRP A 201 -6.39 7.55 -16.84
CA TRP A 201 -7.65 6.99 -16.35
C TRP A 201 -8.50 6.36 -17.46
N LEU A 202 -8.53 6.97 -18.65
CA LEU A 202 -9.23 6.41 -19.81
C LEU A 202 -8.55 5.13 -20.31
N GLU A 203 -7.21 5.10 -20.34
CA GLU A 203 -6.44 3.89 -20.67
C GLU A 203 -6.69 2.77 -19.67
N PHE A 204 -6.71 3.09 -18.37
CA PHE A 204 -7.08 2.13 -17.32
C PHE A 204 -8.49 1.56 -17.57
N ALA A 205 -9.49 2.43 -17.79
CA ALA A 205 -10.87 2.01 -18.00
C ALA A 205 -11.02 1.14 -19.27
N ALA A 206 -10.29 1.46 -20.33
CA ALA A 206 -10.27 0.66 -21.55
C ALA A 206 -9.62 -0.72 -21.35
N ARG A 207 -8.57 -0.80 -20.51
CA ARG A 207 -7.86 -2.05 -20.22
C ARG A 207 -8.62 -2.97 -19.26
N TYR A 208 -9.36 -2.41 -18.31
CA TYR A 208 -10.03 -3.17 -17.24
C TYR A 208 -11.54 -2.86 -17.16
N PRO A 209 -12.33 -3.15 -18.21
CA PRO A 209 -13.75 -2.81 -18.25
C PRO A 209 -14.65 -3.64 -17.32
N HIS A 210 -14.11 -4.70 -16.70
CA HIS A 210 -14.87 -5.67 -15.91
C HIS A 210 -14.46 -5.74 -14.45
N THR A 211 -13.73 -4.75 -13.95
CA THR A 211 -13.26 -4.72 -12.55
C THR A 211 -14.07 -3.73 -11.73
N ASP A 212 -14.08 -3.90 -10.40
CA ASP A 212 -14.77 -2.98 -9.49
C ASP A 212 -14.25 -1.53 -9.62
N GLU A 213 -12.98 -1.38 -9.97
CA GLU A 213 -12.31 -0.09 -10.16
C GLU A 213 -12.73 0.61 -11.46
N TYR A 214 -13.39 -0.07 -12.40
CA TYR A 214 -13.79 0.49 -13.69
C TYR A 214 -14.67 1.73 -13.53
N VAL A 215 -15.74 1.64 -12.73
CA VAL A 215 -16.66 2.75 -12.49
C VAL A 215 -15.96 3.93 -11.79
N LEU A 216 -14.98 3.63 -10.92
CA LEU A 216 -14.18 4.65 -10.26
C LEU A 216 -13.28 5.37 -11.28
N ALA A 217 -12.63 4.63 -12.17
CA ALA A 217 -11.80 5.22 -13.22
C ALA A 217 -12.61 6.08 -14.21
N LEU A 218 -13.83 5.66 -14.57
CA LEU A 218 -14.74 6.48 -15.38
C LEU A 218 -15.11 7.78 -14.67
N LEU A 219 -15.41 7.71 -13.37
CA LEU A 219 -15.75 8.88 -12.56
C LEU A 219 -14.57 9.86 -12.50
N GLU A 220 -13.35 9.35 -12.33
CA GLU A 220 -12.13 10.16 -12.31
C GLU A 220 -11.84 10.83 -13.67
N ALA A 221 -11.97 10.09 -14.77
CA ALA A 221 -11.82 10.64 -16.11
C ALA A 221 -12.87 11.74 -16.39
N ALA A 222 -14.12 11.53 -15.96
CA ALA A 222 -15.21 12.50 -16.11
C ALA A 222 -14.95 13.78 -15.30
N TYR A 223 -14.47 13.62 -14.07
CA TYR A 223 -14.06 14.72 -13.21
C TYR A 223 -12.96 15.57 -13.85
N LEU A 224 -11.88 14.92 -14.34
CA LEU A 224 -10.78 15.64 -14.99
C LEU A 224 -11.20 16.33 -16.29
N SER A 225 -12.12 15.73 -17.06
CA SER A 225 -12.75 16.41 -18.20
C SER A 225 -13.52 17.67 -17.78
N ARG A 226 -14.23 17.64 -16.66
CA ARG A 226 -14.88 18.84 -16.13
C ARG A 226 -13.86 19.89 -15.72
N VAL A 227 -12.78 19.51 -15.03
CA VAL A 227 -11.70 20.44 -14.67
C VAL A 227 -11.10 21.09 -15.92
N LEU A 228 -10.81 20.31 -16.97
CA LEU A 228 -10.30 20.85 -18.24
C LEU A 228 -11.27 21.84 -18.90
N TYR A 229 -12.57 21.54 -18.86
CA TYR A 229 -13.59 22.49 -19.31
C TYR A 229 -13.55 23.78 -18.51
N GLU A 230 -13.49 23.71 -17.18
CA GLU A 230 -13.45 24.90 -16.31
C GLU A 230 -12.18 25.73 -16.53
N MET A 231 -11.03 25.09 -16.81
CA MET A 231 -9.78 25.79 -17.11
C MET A 231 -9.74 26.43 -18.49
N SER A 232 -10.33 25.78 -19.51
CA SER A 232 -10.13 26.15 -20.92
C SER A 232 -11.35 26.73 -21.62
N GLY A 233 -12.55 26.53 -21.07
CA GLY A 233 -13.83 26.86 -21.71
C GLY A 233 -14.18 25.97 -22.91
N ARG A 234 -13.42 24.91 -23.21
CA ARG A 234 -13.65 24.05 -24.39
C ARG A 234 -14.90 23.17 -24.21
N THR A 235 -15.88 23.35 -25.08
CA THR A 235 -17.13 22.57 -25.07
C THR A 235 -16.91 21.06 -25.24
N ASP A 236 -15.84 20.65 -25.94
CA ASP A 236 -15.52 19.23 -26.12
C ASP A 236 -15.19 18.52 -24.80
N ASP A 237 -14.52 19.23 -23.88
CA ASP A 237 -14.22 18.71 -22.54
C ASP A 237 -15.50 18.60 -21.71
N LYS A 238 -16.41 19.58 -21.80
CA LYS A 238 -17.74 19.53 -21.18
C LYS A 238 -18.54 18.33 -21.68
N ASN A 239 -18.61 18.16 -23.00
CA ASN A 239 -19.34 17.06 -23.64
C ASN A 239 -18.76 15.71 -23.23
N THR A 240 -17.44 15.61 -23.11
CA THR A 240 -16.76 14.39 -22.66
C THR A 240 -17.11 14.08 -21.20
N ALA A 241 -17.08 15.06 -20.31
CA ALA A 241 -17.47 14.88 -18.90
C ALA A 241 -18.92 14.38 -18.78
N VAL A 242 -19.86 15.07 -19.43
CA VAL A 242 -21.29 14.72 -19.40
C VAL A 242 -21.54 13.33 -19.99
N ARG A 243 -20.86 12.97 -21.10
CA ARG A 243 -20.97 11.63 -21.68
C ARG A 243 -20.54 10.54 -20.70
N LEU A 244 -19.40 10.72 -20.03
CA LEU A 244 -18.89 9.75 -19.06
C LEU A 244 -19.79 9.66 -17.83
N TYR A 245 -20.29 10.78 -17.31
CA TYR A 245 -21.27 10.76 -16.21
C TYR A 245 -22.55 10.02 -16.59
N ASN A 246 -23.11 10.29 -17.77
CA ASN A 246 -24.30 9.58 -18.26
C ASN A 246 -24.06 8.08 -18.45
N LEU A 247 -22.86 7.68 -18.89
CA LEU A 247 -22.47 6.27 -18.95
C LEU A 247 -22.48 5.62 -17.55
N ILE A 248 -21.96 6.31 -16.53
CA ILE A 248 -22.00 5.82 -15.15
C ILE A 248 -23.46 5.67 -14.67
N LEU A 249 -24.34 6.62 -15.00
CA LEU A 249 -25.75 6.56 -14.63
C LEU A 249 -26.50 5.41 -15.31
N SER A 250 -26.15 5.08 -16.56
CA SER A 250 -26.82 4.01 -17.30
C SER A 250 -26.34 2.63 -16.86
N GLU A 251 -25.02 2.44 -16.72
CA GLU A 251 -24.43 1.13 -16.44
C GLU A 251 -24.34 0.80 -14.94
N PHE A 252 -24.24 1.81 -14.07
CA PHE A 252 -24.01 1.63 -12.62
C PHE A 252 -24.97 2.44 -11.73
N PRO A 253 -26.30 2.40 -11.97
CA PRO A 253 -27.28 3.34 -11.40
C PRO A 253 -27.38 3.35 -9.87
N GLU A 254 -27.04 2.23 -9.22
CA GLU A 254 -27.18 2.00 -7.77
C GLU A 254 -25.88 2.26 -6.99
N THR A 255 -24.86 2.83 -7.63
CA THR A 255 -23.56 3.10 -7.00
C THR A 255 -23.46 4.52 -6.43
N VAL A 256 -22.54 4.72 -5.48
CA VAL A 256 -22.15 6.07 -5.01
C VAL A 256 -21.62 6.91 -6.17
N ALA A 257 -20.90 6.30 -7.12
CA ALA A 257 -20.42 6.97 -8.33
C ALA A 257 -21.57 7.53 -9.18
N ALA A 258 -22.70 6.82 -9.30
CA ALA A 258 -23.88 7.35 -9.98
C ALA A 258 -24.54 8.51 -9.22
N ALA A 259 -24.60 8.46 -7.89
CA ALA A 259 -25.07 9.61 -7.10
C ALA A 259 -24.19 10.84 -7.33
N GLN A 260 -22.87 10.67 -7.34
CA GLN A 260 -21.91 11.75 -7.60
C GLN A 260 -21.98 12.26 -9.05
N ALA A 261 -22.15 11.38 -10.03
CA ALA A 261 -22.34 11.74 -11.43
C ALA A 261 -23.61 12.60 -11.65
N ARG A 262 -24.72 12.28 -10.96
CA ARG A 262 -25.95 13.11 -10.99
C ARG A 262 -25.69 14.53 -10.49
N LEU A 263 -25.02 14.66 -9.36
CA LEU A 263 -24.66 15.96 -8.80
C LEU A 263 -23.80 16.77 -9.79
N TYR A 264 -22.77 16.15 -10.37
CA TYR A 264 -21.88 16.85 -11.30
C TYR A 264 -22.55 17.24 -12.61
N ILE A 265 -23.49 16.44 -13.14
CA ILE A 265 -24.30 16.87 -14.29
C ILE A 265 -25.13 18.10 -13.91
N PHE A 266 -25.83 18.06 -12.77
CA PHE A 266 -26.63 19.19 -12.29
C PHE A 266 -25.79 20.46 -12.14
N GLU A 267 -24.61 20.38 -11.54
CA GLU A 267 -23.71 21.52 -11.38
C GLU A 267 -23.23 22.07 -12.74
N ILE A 268 -22.87 21.19 -13.70
CA ILE A 268 -22.47 21.61 -15.06
C ILE A 268 -23.62 22.32 -15.80
N GLU A 269 -24.86 21.85 -15.62
CA GLU A 269 -26.05 22.43 -16.25
C GLU A 269 -26.40 23.82 -15.68
N ASN A 270 -26.07 24.06 -14.41
CA ASN A 270 -26.27 25.33 -13.73
C ASN A 270 -25.03 26.26 -13.78
N GLU A 271 -24.02 25.91 -14.58
CA GLU A 271 -22.75 26.65 -14.70
C GLU A 271 -21.99 26.81 -13.38
N GLU A 272 -22.19 25.89 -12.44
CA GLU A 272 -21.47 25.85 -11.17
C GLU A 272 -20.04 25.31 -11.38
N ARG A 273 -19.06 26.08 -10.88
CA ARG A 273 -17.64 25.76 -11.01
C ARG A 273 -17.11 25.10 -9.75
N ILE A 274 -16.30 24.05 -9.92
CA ILE A 274 -15.53 23.45 -8.81
C ILE A 274 -14.43 24.41 -8.37
N TYR A 275 -13.74 25.04 -9.34
CA TYR A 275 -12.62 25.91 -9.08
C TYR A 275 -12.85 27.33 -9.62
N LYS A 276 -12.37 28.33 -8.87
CA LYS A 276 -12.24 29.70 -9.37
C LYS A 276 -10.90 29.83 -10.10
N TYR A 277 -10.89 29.54 -11.39
CA TYR A 277 -9.81 29.91 -12.31
C TYR A 277 -10.01 31.32 -12.86
#